data_AF-A0A7S0Z2J9-F1
#
_entry.id   AF-A0A7S0Z2J9-F1
#
_cell.length_a   1.000
_cell.length_b   1.000
_cell.length_c   1.000
_cell.angle_alpha   90.00
_cell.angle_beta   90.00
_cell.angle_gamma   90.00
#
_symmetry.space_group_name_H-M   'P 1'
#
loop_
_entity.id
_entity.type
_entity.pdbx_description
1 polymer ?
#
loop_
_entity_poly.entity_id
_entity_poly.type
_entity_poly.pdbx_seq_one_letter_code
_entity_poly.pdbx_strand_id
1 'polypeptide(L)'
;AVLERNESVLVAAHTSAGKTVVAEYAIAMAFRDKQRVIYTSPLKALSNQKFRELSEEFGDVGLMTGDASINPNSTCIVMTTEVLRSMLYRGGDVIREVKWIIFDEVHYMRDRERGVVWEESIIF
;
A
#
# COMPACT_ATOMS: atom_id res chain seq x y z
N ALA A 1 -20.51 -2.42 -1.67
CA ALA A 1 -19.60 -1.24 -1.67
C ALA A 1 -18.71 -1.28 -2.91
N VAL A 2 -18.12 -0.17 -3.35
CA VAL A 2 -17.31 -0.06 -4.59
C VAL A 2 -16.21 -1.14 -4.67
N LEU A 3 -15.50 -1.35 -3.56
CA LEU A 3 -14.44 -2.37 -3.46
C LEU A 3 -14.95 -3.80 -3.71
N GLU A 4 -16.12 -4.18 -3.19
CA GLU A 4 -16.74 -5.49 -3.42
C GLU A 4 -17.13 -5.75 -4.88
N ARG A 5 -17.23 -4.68 -5.70
CA ARG A 5 -17.43 -4.80 -7.15
C ARG A 5 -16.11 -4.89 -7.93
N ASN A 6 -14.97 -4.96 -7.24
CA ASN A 6 -13.62 -4.90 -7.83
C ASN A 6 -13.37 -3.60 -8.62
N GLU A 7 -13.95 -2.49 -8.18
CA GLU A 7 -13.73 -1.16 -8.78
C GLU A 7 -12.71 -0.38 -7.93
N SER A 8 -11.77 0.30 -8.60
CA SER A 8 -10.83 1.23 -7.95
C SER A 8 -11.57 2.45 -7.39
N VAL A 9 -11.09 2.99 -6.27
CA VAL A 9 -11.72 4.13 -5.60
C VAL A 9 -10.67 5.16 -5.17
N LEU A 10 -11.00 6.45 -5.37
CA LEU A 10 -10.27 7.57 -4.80
C LEU A 10 -11.06 8.12 -3.61
N VAL A 11 -10.46 8.09 -2.42
CA VAL A 11 -11.09 8.61 -1.20
C VAL A 11 -10.45 9.95 -0.83
N ALA A 12 -11.17 11.04 -1.12
CA ALA A 12 -10.77 12.39 -0.73
C ALA A 12 -11.57 12.85 0.49
N ALA A 13 -10.98 12.71 1.68
CA ALA A 13 -11.61 13.11 2.94
C ALA A 13 -10.58 13.70 3.91
N HIS A 14 -11.01 14.41 4.95
CA HIS A 14 -10.12 14.90 6.01
C HIS A 14 -9.49 13.74 6.79
N THR A 15 -8.35 13.95 7.47
CA THR A 15 -7.61 12.88 8.20
C THR A 15 -8.49 12.20 9.26
N SER A 16 -9.39 12.96 9.90
CA SER A 16 -10.34 12.44 10.88
C SER A 16 -11.58 11.75 10.29
N ALA A 17 -11.71 11.67 8.96
CA ALA A 17 -12.93 11.20 8.30
C ALA A 17 -12.97 9.68 8.03
N GLY A 18 -12.01 8.92 8.55
CA GLY A 18 -12.04 7.45 8.48
C GLY A 18 -11.50 6.85 7.16
N LYS A 19 -10.56 7.53 6.48
CA LYS A 19 -9.87 6.98 5.29
C LYS A 19 -9.23 5.62 5.58
N THR A 20 -8.69 5.45 6.78
CA THR A 20 -8.04 4.23 7.24
C THR A 20 -8.98 3.02 7.19
N VAL A 21 -10.27 3.20 7.53
CA VAL A 21 -11.25 2.10 7.48
C VAL A 21 -11.43 1.54 6.07
N VAL A 22 -11.31 2.39 5.03
CA VAL A 22 -11.39 1.93 3.64
C VAL A 22 -10.16 1.09 3.28
N ALA A 23 -8.98 1.48 3.76
CA ALA A 23 -7.74 0.73 3.56
C ALA A 23 -7.78 -0.62 4.31
N GLU A 24 -8.17 -0.62 5.58
CA GLU A 24 -8.36 -1.83 6.41
C GLU A 24 -9.37 -2.78 5.77
N TYR A 25 -10.47 -2.27 5.21
CA TYR A 25 -11.45 -3.08 4.50
C TYR A 25 -10.86 -3.77 3.27
N ALA A 26 -10.07 -3.05 2.46
CA ALA A 26 -9.38 -3.64 1.31
C ALA A 26 -8.35 -4.70 1.72
N ILE A 27 -7.64 -4.50 2.84
CA ILE A 27 -6.74 -5.50 3.41
C ILE A 27 -7.52 -6.73 3.87
N ALA A 28 -8.59 -6.55 4.64
CA ALA A 28 -9.45 -7.64 5.10
C ALA A 28 -10.02 -8.46 3.94
N MET A 29 -10.44 -7.80 2.85
CA MET A 29 -10.86 -8.48 1.62
C MET A 29 -9.74 -9.33 1.01
N ALA A 30 -8.51 -8.80 0.93
CA ALA A 30 -7.37 -9.52 0.40
C ALA A 30 -7.05 -10.78 1.23
N PHE A 31 -7.10 -10.67 2.56
CA PHE A 31 -6.96 -11.82 3.47
C PHE A 31 -8.07 -12.86 3.28
N ARG A 32 -9.34 -12.42 3.22
CA ARG A 32 -10.50 -13.29 2.97
C ARG A 32 -10.34 -14.07 1.66
N ASP A 33 -9.88 -13.38 0.62
CA ASP A 33 -9.83 -13.91 -0.75
C ASP A 33 -8.47 -14.56 -1.08
N LYS A 34 -7.56 -14.66 -0.10
CA LYS A 34 -6.19 -15.22 -0.22
C LYS A 34 -5.38 -14.56 -1.34
N GLN A 35 -5.49 -13.23 -1.43
CA GLN A 35 -4.80 -12.39 -2.38
C GLN A 35 -3.80 -11.50 -1.67
N ARG A 36 -2.75 -11.07 -2.37
CA ARG A 36 -1.78 -10.14 -1.79
C ARG A 36 -2.26 -8.70 -1.91
N VAL A 37 -1.94 -7.91 -0.91
CA VAL A 37 -2.24 -6.47 -0.84
C VAL A 37 -0.98 -5.70 -0.46
N ILE A 38 -0.78 -4.56 -1.11
CA ILE A 38 0.30 -3.64 -0.80
C ILE A 38 -0.29 -2.38 -0.18
N TYR A 39 0.28 -1.95 0.94
CA TYR A 39 0.03 -0.63 1.53
C TYR A 39 1.26 0.25 1.28
N THR A 40 1.09 1.38 0.60
CA THR A 40 2.18 2.33 0.37
C THR A 40 2.03 3.57 1.22
N SER A 41 3.18 4.06 1.69
CA SER A 41 3.30 5.34 2.39
C SER A 41 4.51 6.12 1.85
N PRO A 42 4.46 7.46 1.81
CA PRO A 42 5.54 8.29 1.28
C PRO A 42 6.78 8.38 2.20
N LEU A 43 6.68 7.95 3.46
CA LEU A 43 7.73 8.09 4.46
C LEU A 43 8.00 6.78 5.19
N LYS A 44 9.28 6.45 5.38
CA LYS A 44 9.72 5.26 6.13
C LYS A 44 9.15 5.22 7.55
N ALA A 45 9.14 6.35 8.24
CA ALA A 45 8.62 6.44 9.60
C ALA A 45 7.12 6.07 9.65
N LEU A 46 6.34 6.55 8.68
CA LEU A 46 4.92 6.22 8.55
C LEU A 46 4.71 4.75 8.15
N SER A 47 5.54 4.21 7.25
CA SER A 47 5.52 2.79 6.90
C SER A 47 5.81 1.91 8.12
N ASN A 48 6.79 2.28 8.96
CA ASN A 48 7.10 1.54 10.19
C ASN A 48 5.96 1.60 11.22
N GLN A 49 5.30 2.75 11.34
CA GLN A 49 4.13 2.89 12.20
C GLN A 49 2.98 2.00 11.68
N LYS A 50 2.65 2.10 10.39
CA LYS A 50 1.59 1.31 9.76
C LYS A 50 1.86 -0.19 9.80
N PHE A 51 3.11 -0.60 9.65
CA PHE A 51 3.52 -1.99 9.82
C PHE A 51 3.15 -2.52 11.21
N ARG A 52 3.40 -1.77 12.28
CA ARG A 52 3.04 -2.20 13.65
C ARG A 52 1.53 -2.29 13.82
N GLU A 53 0.81 -1.24 13.43
CA GLU A 53 -0.66 -1.17 13.53
C GLU A 53 -1.32 -2.35 12.78
N LEU A 54 -0.93 -2.56 11.52
CA LEU A 54 -1.50 -3.63 10.70
C LEU A 54 -1.04 -5.03 11.15
N SER A 55 0.18 -5.17 11.68
CA SER A 55 0.63 -6.46 12.25
C SER A 55 -0.17 -6.85 13.48
N GLU A 56 -0.52 -5.88 14.34
CA GLU A 56 -1.38 -6.11 15.49
C GLU A 56 -2.81 -6.52 15.08
N GLU A 57 -3.32 -5.95 13.99
CA GLU A 57 -4.68 -6.20 13.51
C GLU A 57 -4.82 -7.49 12.66
N PHE A 58 -3.90 -7.73 11.72
CA PHE A 58 -4.03 -8.79 10.70
C PHE A 58 -3.02 -9.93 10.85
N GLY A 59 -1.94 -9.75 11.62
CA GLY A 59 -0.91 -10.76 11.86
C GLY A 59 0.07 -10.98 10.69
N ASP A 60 -0.41 -11.47 9.54
CA ASP A 60 0.46 -11.78 8.38
C ASP A 60 0.79 -10.54 7.55
N VAL A 61 1.63 -9.68 8.15
CA VAL A 61 2.07 -8.42 7.57
C VAL A 61 3.60 -8.38 7.47
N GLY A 62 4.09 -7.91 6.34
CA GLY A 62 5.50 -7.66 6.05
C GLY A 62 5.80 -6.17 5.86
N LEU A 63 7.10 -5.84 5.88
CA LEU A 63 7.60 -4.49 5.67
C LEU A 63 8.71 -4.50 4.62
N MET A 64 8.61 -3.65 3.62
CA MET A 64 9.68 -3.42 2.63
C MET A 64 9.97 -1.92 2.49
N THR A 65 11.13 -1.52 3.00
CA THR A 65 11.66 -0.15 2.88
C THR A 65 13.00 -0.21 2.16
N GLY A 66 13.56 0.95 1.80
CA GLY A 66 14.89 0.99 1.18
C GLY A 66 16.04 0.45 2.07
N ASP A 67 15.80 0.32 3.37
CA ASP A 67 16.77 -0.06 4.40
C ASP A 67 16.44 -1.38 5.10
N ALA A 68 15.18 -1.82 5.12
CA ALA A 68 14.76 -3.04 5.80
C ALA A 68 13.73 -3.84 4.98
N SER A 69 13.86 -5.16 5.01
CA SER A 69 12.90 -6.11 4.47
C SER A 69 12.56 -7.15 5.55
N ILE A 70 11.30 -7.21 5.95
CA ILE A 70 10.78 -8.10 6.98
C ILE A 70 9.58 -8.85 6.39
N ASN A 71 9.58 -10.18 6.46
CA ASN A 71 8.52 -11.04 5.94
C ASN A 71 8.00 -10.63 4.54
N PRO A 72 8.85 -10.56 3.50
CA PRO A 72 8.46 -10.06 2.17
C PRO A 72 7.44 -10.95 1.45
N ASN A 73 7.14 -12.14 2.00
CA ASN A 73 6.17 -13.10 1.48
C ASN A 73 4.81 -13.03 2.18
N SER A 74 4.62 -12.10 3.12
CA SER A 74 3.33 -11.90 3.79
C SER A 74 2.23 -11.46 2.83
N THR A 75 0.99 -11.76 3.23
CA THR A 75 -0.24 -11.42 2.51
C THR A 75 -0.37 -9.90 2.34
N CYS A 76 -0.17 -9.15 3.42
CA CYS A 76 -0.08 -7.69 3.36
C CYS A 76 1.39 -7.25 3.44
N ILE A 77 1.81 -6.40 2.51
CA ILE A 77 3.14 -5.78 2.54
C ILE A 77 2.99 -4.28 2.69
N VAL A 78 3.53 -3.73 3.77
CA VAL A 78 3.70 -2.28 3.94
C VAL A 78 5.01 -1.88 3.29
N MET A 79 5.01 -0.88 2.41
CA MET A 79 6.23 -0.41 1.76
C MET A 79 6.23 1.10 1.51
N THR A 80 7.37 1.65 1.10
CA THR A 80 7.40 3.03 0.59
C THR A 80 7.08 3.07 -0.91
N THR A 81 6.56 4.20 -1.39
CA THR A 81 6.24 4.38 -2.82
C THR A 81 7.48 4.16 -3.71
N GLU A 82 8.68 4.53 -3.26
CA GLU A 82 9.92 4.32 -4.01
C GLU A 82 10.29 2.82 -4.15
N VAL A 83 9.99 2.02 -3.13
CA VAL A 83 10.20 0.57 -3.17
C VAL A 83 9.22 -0.06 -4.15
N LEU A 84 7.94 0.32 -4.11
CA LEU A 84 6.93 -0.13 -5.07
C LEU A 84 7.37 0.20 -6.51
N ARG A 85 7.73 1.46 -6.77
CA ARG A 85 8.25 1.92 -8.06
C ARG A 85 9.43 1.07 -8.52
N SER A 86 10.41 0.83 -7.65
CA SER A 86 11.58 0.01 -7.97
C SER A 86 11.22 -1.43 -8.32
N MET A 87 10.20 -2.00 -7.69
CA MET A 87 9.70 -3.35 -8.00
C MET A 87 8.97 -3.38 -9.35
N LEU A 88 8.17 -2.35 -9.67
CA LEU A 88 7.48 -2.21 -10.94
C LEU A 88 8.49 -2.17 -12.10
N TYR A 89 9.54 -1.36 -11.98
CA TYR A 89 10.60 -1.28 -13.00
C TYR A 89 11.37 -2.59 -13.19
N ARG A 90 11.54 -3.38 -12.12
CA ARG A 90 12.26 -4.66 -12.19
C ARG A 90 11.39 -5.81 -12.70
N GLY A 91 10.07 -5.62 -12.83
CA GLY A 91 9.13 -6.66 -13.25
C GLY A 91 9.07 -7.85 -12.26
N GLY A 92 9.19 -7.57 -10.96
CA GLY A 92 9.24 -8.63 -9.95
C GLY A 92 7.96 -9.47 -9.86
N ASP A 93 8.11 -10.79 -9.71
CA ASP A 93 6.99 -11.75 -9.63
C ASP A 93 5.98 -11.43 -8.53
N VAL A 94 6.42 -10.78 -7.45
CA VAL A 94 5.57 -10.32 -6.33
C VAL A 94 4.41 -9.45 -6.81
N ILE A 95 4.60 -8.61 -7.83
CA ILE A 95 3.54 -7.71 -8.34
C ILE A 95 2.42 -8.50 -9.03
N ARG A 96 2.72 -9.66 -9.62
CA ARG A 96 1.73 -10.48 -10.33
C ARG A 96 0.68 -11.08 -9.41
N GLU A 97 1.00 -11.22 -8.13
CA GLU A 97 0.14 -11.82 -7.11
C GLU A 97 -0.68 -10.77 -6.34
N VAL A 98 -0.42 -9.48 -6.57
CA VAL A 98 -1.06 -8.38 -5.86
C VAL A 98 -2.39 -8.03 -6.51
N LYS A 99 -3.47 -8.10 -5.73
CA LYS A 99 -4.80 -7.67 -6.17
C LYS A 99 -5.04 -6.19 -5.91
N TRP A 100 -4.61 -5.72 -4.75
CA TRP A 100 -4.92 -4.38 -4.26
C TRP A 100 -3.65 -3.63 -3.89
N ILE A 101 -3.55 -2.39 -4.35
CA ILE A 101 -2.51 -1.45 -3.94
C ILE A 101 -3.22 -0.26 -3.30
N ILE A 102 -2.91 -0.02 -2.03
CA ILE A 102 -3.41 1.12 -1.26
C ILE A 102 -2.35 2.20 -1.31
N PHE A 103 -2.80 3.37 -1.72
CA PHE A 103 -2.00 4.57 -1.86
C PHE A 103 -2.41 5.57 -0.78
N ASP A 104 -1.64 5.64 0.30
CA ASP A 104 -1.91 6.57 1.39
C ASP A 104 -1.24 7.93 1.17
N GLU A 105 -1.85 8.99 1.69
CA GLU A 105 -1.38 10.37 1.57
C GLU A 105 -1.12 10.83 0.13
N VAL A 106 -2.05 10.50 -0.78
CA VAL A 106 -2.02 10.89 -2.21
C VAL A 106 -1.83 12.40 -2.45
N HIS A 107 -2.08 13.25 -1.45
CA HIS A 107 -1.83 14.68 -1.53
C HIS A 107 -0.33 15.02 -1.71
N TYR A 108 0.59 14.10 -1.38
CA TYR A 108 2.02 14.19 -1.72
C TYR A 108 2.29 14.16 -3.23
N MET A 109 1.32 13.79 -4.07
CA MET A 109 1.45 13.93 -5.53
C MET A 109 1.68 15.38 -5.96
N ARG A 110 1.29 16.37 -5.14
CA ARG A 110 1.53 17.79 -5.40
C ARG A 110 2.95 18.24 -5.05
N ASP A 111 3.76 17.38 -4.44
CA ASP A 111 5.15 17.67 -4.12
C ASP A 111 5.98 17.73 -5.41
N ARG A 112 6.73 18.82 -5.60
CA ARG A 112 7.51 19.04 -6.84
C ARG A 112 8.60 18.01 -7.08
N GLU A 113 9.16 17.42 -6.03
CA GLU A 113 10.24 16.44 -6.15
C GLU A 113 9.73 15.00 -6.08
N ARG A 114 8.67 14.76 -5.29
CA ARG A 114 8.14 13.40 -5.03
C ARG A 114 6.88 13.05 -5.82
N GLY A 115 6.22 14.02 -6.46
CA GLY A 115 5.02 13.80 -7.27
C GLY A 115 5.27 12.89 -8.47
N VAL A 116 6.46 12.93 -9.05
CA VAL A 116 6.86 12.08 -10.18
C VAL A 116 6.85 10.59 -9.79
N VAL A 117 7.31 10.26 -8.58
CA VAL A 117 7.33 8.87 -8.08
C VAL A 117 5.92 8.30 -7.98
N TRP A 118 4.96 9.14 -7.59
CA TRP A 118 3.55 8.80 -7.52
C TRP A 118 2.92 8.58 -8.89
N GLU A 119 3.09 9.52 -9.81
CA GLU A 119 2.55 9.41 -11.18
C GLU A 119 3.09 8.17 -11.90
N GLU A 120 4.39 7.94 -11.84
CA GLU A 120 5.00 6.76 -12.46
C GLU A 120 4.46 5.46 -11.85
N SER A 121 4.26 5.39 -10.53
CA SER A 121 3.77 4.17 -9.87
C SER A 121 2.32 3.81 -10.21
N ILE A 122 1.52 4.77 -10.70
CA ILE A 122 0.13 4.54 -11.14
C ILE A 122 0.07 4.19 -12.63
N ILE A 123 1.00 4.72 -13.44
CA ILE A 123 1.04 4.48 -14.89
C ILE A 123 1.55 3.08 -15.22
N PHE A 124 2.48 2.54 -14.42
CA PHE A 124 3.04 1.19 -14.56
C PHE A 124 2.12 0.12 -13.99
#